data_AF-A0A5S3YZ81-F1
#
_entry.id   AF-A0A5S3YZ81-F1
#
_cell.length_a   1.000
_cell.length_b   1.000
_cell.length_c   1.000
_cell.angle_alpha   90.00
_cell.angle_beta   90.00
_cell.angle_gamma   90.00
#
_symmetry.space_group_name_H-M   'P 1'
#
loop_
_entity.id
_entity.type
_entity.pdbx_description
1 polymer ?
#
loop_
_entity_poly.entity_id
_entity_poly.type
_entity_poly.pdbx_seq_one_letter_code
_entity_poly.pdbx_strand_id
1 'polypeptide(L)'
;SKEGEILNLKADTDILSLKGLVEYDFDSGVLMVGGEYQLQTVDMNAAGRDFPCNDDFEMCPPSYFSPKFSTTEELDLDEVSAYVEWRQEIGKFDINVGVNASKYDYNDESLLEPRFKASLPIQDAGKLSVSVGRHHQG
;
A
#
# COMPACT_ATOMS: atom_id res chain seq x y z
N SER A 1 13.51 22.85 -12.68
CA SER A 1 12.08 22.75 -13.00
C SER A 1 11.84 23.56 -14.25
N LYS A 2 11.70 22.93 -15.43
CA LYS A 2 11.29 23.62 -16.65
C LYS A 2 9.77 23.40 -16.75
N GLU A 3 9.03 24.50 -16.62
CA GLU A 3 7.57 24.53 -16.74
C GLU A 3 7.16 24.11 -18.15
N GLY A 4 6.23 23.15 -18.28
CA GLY A 4 5.55 22.90 -19.54
C GLY A 4 5.32 21.44 -19.95
N GLU A 5 5.68 20.44 -19.16
CA GLU A 5 5.38 19.05 -19.54
C GLU A 5 3.88 18.74 -19.35
N ILE A 6 3.14 18.51 -20.45
CA ILE A 6 1.79 17.92 -20.37
C ILE A 6 1.99 16.41 -20.22
N LEU A 7 2.26 15.99 -19.00
CA LEU A 7 2.31 14.58 -18.62
C LEU A 7 0.93 14.13 -18.21
N ASN A 8 0.37 13.16 -18.95
CA ASN A 8 -0.79 12.42 -18.49
C ASN A 8 -0.31 11.05 -18.02
N LEU A 9 -0.31 10.85 -16.70
CA LEU A 9 -0.01 9.58 -16.06
C LEU A 9 -1.34 8.94 -15.63
N LYS A 10 -1.65 7.78 -16.18
CA LYS A 10 -2.75 6.94 -15.74
C LYS A 10 -2.17 5.64 -15.21
N ALA A 11 -2.50 5.30 -13.97
CA ALA A 11 -2.19 4.01 -13.37
C ALA A 11 -3.51 3.29 -13.11
N ASP A 12 -3.69 2.12 -13.71
CA ASP A 12 -4.75 1.18 -13.33
C ASP A 12 -4.11 0.05 -12.51
N THR A 13 -4.85 -0.52 -11.55
CA THR A 13 -4.30 -1.48 -10.60
C THR A 13 -5.28 -2.62 -10.37
N ASP A 14 -4.84 -3.83 -10.66
CA ASP A 14 -5.57 -5.06 -10.40
C ASP A 14 -4.90 -5.84 -9.27
N ILE A 15 -5.70 -6.35 -8.32
CA ILE A 15 -5.22 -7.06 -7.14
C ILE A 15 -5.89 -8.43 -7.04
N LEU A 16 -5.09 -9.48 -6.95
CA LEU A 16 -5.50 -10.84 -6.63
C LEU A 16 -4.90 -11.23 -5.28
N SER A 17 -5.74 -11.57 -4.29
CA SER A 17 -5.29 -12.02 -2.97
C SER A 17 -5.85 -13.40 -2.62
N LEU A 18 -4.97 -14.25 -2.09
CA LEU A 18 -5.31 -15.53 -1.47
C LEU A 18 -4.91 -15.49 0.01
N LYS A 19 -5.89 -15.70 0.89
CA LYS A 19 -5.71 -15.59 2.34
C LYS A 19 -6.13 -16.86 3.07
N GLY A 20 -5.28 -17.32 3.98
CA GLY A 20 -5.56 -18.39 4.92
C GLY A 20 -5.52 -17.87 6.36
N LEU A 21 -6.50 -18.25 7.16
CA LEU A 21 -6.60 -17.89 8.58
C LEU A 21 -7.04 -19.09 9.40
N VAL A 22 -6.39 -19.28 10.55
CA VAL A 22 -6.79 -20.24 11.58
C VAL A 22 -6.95 -19.48 12.89
N GLU A 23 -8.06 -19.74 13.57
CA GLU A 23 -8.38 -19.17 14.87
C GLU A 23 -8.37 -20.27 15.93
N TYR A 24 -7.76 -19.97 17.08
CA TYR A 24 -7.73 -20.83 18.25
C TYR A 24 -8.35 -20.10 19.43
N ASP A 25 -9.48 -20.61 19.90
CA ASP A 25 -10.16 -20.10 21.08
C ASP A 25 -9.54 -20.67 22.36
N PHE A 26 -9.12 -19.77 23.25
CA PHE A 26 -8.69 -20.06 24.61
C PHE A 26 -9.62 -19.37 25.60
N ASP A 27 -9.64 -19.85 26.85
CA ASP A 27 -10.44 -19.22 27.92
C ASP A 27 -10.10 -17.73 28.12
N SER A 28 -8.86 -17.34 27.83
CA SER A 28 -8.36 -15.97 28.01
C SER A 28 -8.44 -15.11 26.76
N GLY A 29 -8.76 -15.64 25.58
CA GLY A 29 -8.69 -14.89 24.32
C GLY A 29 -8.59 -15.78 23.09
N VAL A 30 -8.37 -15.16 21.94
CA VAL A 30 -8.32 -15.81 20.63
C VAL A 30 -6.95 -15.56 20.00
N LEU A 31 -6.27 -16.64 19.61
CA LEU A 31 -5.06 -16.57 18.78
C LEU A 31 -5.45 -16.75 17.31
N MET A 32 -5.10 -15.79 16.48
CA MET A 32 -5.25 -15.82 15.04
C MET A 32 -3.87 -16.00 14.41
N VAL A 33 -3.74 -17.00 13.56
CA VAL A 33 -2.53 -17.24 12.77
C VAL A 33 -2.94 -17.36 11.32
N GLY A 34 -2.29 -16.61 10.45
CA GLY A 34 -2.62 -16.65 9.03
C GLY A 34 -1.47 -16.24 8.13
N GLY A 35 -1.76 -16.32 6.84
CA GLY A 35 -0.87 -15.87 5.80
C GLY A 35 -1.66 -15.46 4.57
N GLU A 36 -1.05 -14.62 3.76
CA GLU A 36 -1.67 -14.02 2.60
C GLU A 36 -0.63 -13.96 1.48
N TYR A 37 -1.04 -14.34 0.28
CA TYR A 37 -0.28 -14.10 -0.95
C TYR A 37 -1.10 -13.12 -1.79
N GLN A 38 -0.46 -12.03 -2.21
CA GLN A 38 -1.07 -10.98 -2.99
C GLN A 38 -0.24 -10.75 -4.25
N LEU A 39 -0.90 -10.74 -5.40
CA LEU A 39 -0.35 -10.31 -6.67
C LEU A 39 -1.05 -9.00 -7.06
N GLN A 40 -0.27 -7.98 -7.36
CA GLN A 40 -0.75 -6.69 -7.81
C GLN A 40 -0.10 -6.32 -9.15
N THR A 41 -0.91 -6.11 -10.17
CA THR A 41 -0.45 -5.64 -11.49
C THR A 41 -0.82 -4.17 -11.63
N VAL A 42 0.18 -3.34 -11.96
CA VAL A 42 0.04 -1.89 -12.15
C VAL A 42 0.32 -1.54 -13.60
N ASP A 43 -0.72 -1.13 -14.31
CA ASP A 43 -0.64 -0.67 -15.70
C ASP A 43 -0.38 0.84 -15.73
N MET A 44 0.85 1.23 -16.06
CA MET A 44 1.28 2.63 -16.15
C MET A 44 1.26 3.09 -17.59
N ASN A 45 0.40 4.06 -17.89
CA ASN A 45 0.36 4.74 -19.18
C ASN A 45 0.82 6.19 -18.99
N ALA A 46 1.96 6.52 -19.59
CA ALA A 46 2.48 7.88 -19.62
C ALA A 46 2.48 8.41 -21.05
N ALA A 47 1.78 9.51 -21.28
CA ALA A 47 1.75 10.19 -22.58
C ALA A 47 2.04 11.67 -22.42
N GLY A 48 2.84 12.21 -23.33
CA GLY A 48 3.26 13.61 -23.27
C GLY A 48 3.88 14.14 -24.56
N ARG A 49 4.43 15.34 -24.44
CA ARG A 49 5.22 16.00 -25.48
C ARG A 49 6.41 16.66 -24.82
N ASP A 50 7.60 16.41 -25.33
CA ASP A 50 8.75 17.22 -24.95
C ASP A 50 8.61 18.61 -25.57
N PHE A 51 9.05 19.65 -24.88
CA PHE A 51 9.25 20.96 -25.48
C PHE A 51 10.72 21.10 -25.85
N PRO A 52 11.09 21.04 -27.15
CA PRO A 52 12.46 21.29 -27.56
C PRO A 52 12.67 22.82 -27.52
N CYS A 53 12.97 23.36 -26.34
CA CYS A 53 13.51 24.71 -26.27
C CYS A 53 14.96 24.65 -26.76
N ASN A 54 15.26 25.39 -27.82
CA ASN A 54 16.61 25.53 -28.32
C ASN A 54 17.42 26.38 -27.33
N ASP A 55 18.46 25.79 -26.71
CA ASP A 55 19.30 26.47 -25.72
C ASP A 55 20.11 27.64 -26.33
N ASP A 56 20.25 27.71 -27.65
CA ASP A 56 21.00 28.79 -28.33
C ASP A 56 20.22 30.12 -28.45
N PHE A 57 18.90 30.13 -28.25
CA PHE A 57 18.06 31.30 -28.54
C PHE A 57 17.10 31.72 -27.41
N GLU A 58 17.03 31.00 -26.28
CA GLU A 58 16.09 31.25 -25.15
C GLU A 58 14.63 31.53 -25.59
N MET A 59 14.25 31.10 -26.79
CA MET A 59 12.93 31.30 -27.36
C MET A 59 12.36 29.94 -27.73
N CYS A 60 11.20 29.62 -27.17
CA CYS A 60 10.43 28.43 -27.53
C CYS A 60 9.28 28.92 -28.45
N PRO A 61 9.48 29.04 -29.78
CA PRO A 61 8.42 29.48 -30.66
C PRO A 61 7.24 28.49 -30.59
N PRO A 62 5.98 28.97 -30.59
CA PRO A 62 4.80 28.14 -30.37
C PRO A 62 4.53 27.09 -31.47
N SER A 63 5.39 27.01 -32.49
CA SER A 63 5.33 26.03 -33.58
C SER A 63 6.34 24.86 -33.43
N TYR A 64 7.26 24.91 -32.46
CA TYR A 64 8.20 23.82 -32.17
C TYR A 64 7.64 22.91 -31.07
N PHE A 65 6.90 21.87 -31.47
CA PHE A 65 6.48 20.80 -30.57
C PHE A 65 7.29 19.54 -30.89
N SER A 66 7.84 18.86 -29.88
CA SER A 66 8.39 17.51 -30.05
C SER A 66 7.27 16.56 -30.51
N PRO A 67 7.61 15.44 -31.19
CA PRO A 67 6.69 14.33 -31.35
C PRO A 67 6.02 13.95 -30.02
N LYS A 68 4.75 13.56 -30.09
CA LYS A 68 4.09 12.97 -28.91
C LYS A 68 4.82 11.68 -28.56
N PHE A 69 5.12 11.48 -27.28
CA PHE A 69 5.51 10.17 -26.78
C PHE A 69 4.33 9.53 -26.04
N SER A 70 4.28 8.21 -26.08
CA SER A 70 3.43 7.39 -25.24
C SER A 70 4.24 6.15 -24.86
N THR A 71 4.37 5.90 -23.56
CA THR A 71 4.93 4.66 -23.03
C THR A 71 3.88 3.97 -22.19
N THR A 72 3.88 2.64 -22.28
CA THR A 72 3.05 1.77 -21.46
C THR A 72 4.00 0.80 -20.78
N GLU A 73 3.97 0.76 -19.46
CA GLU A 73 4.73 -0.17 -18.64
C GLU A 73 3.75 -0.93 -17.75
N GLU A 74 3.99 -2.23 -17.59
CA GLU A 74 3.26 -3.11 -16.69
C GLU A 74 4.23 -3.52 -15.57
N LEU A 75 3.79 -3.38 -14.33
CA LEU A 75 4.57 -3.72 -13.15
C LEU A 75 3.80 -4.74 -12.31
N ASP A 76 4.35 -5.94 -12.20
CA ASP A 76 3.85 -6.98 -11.30
C ASP A 76 4.57 -6.92 -9.94
N LEU A 77 3.77 -6.88 -8.88
CA LEU A 77 4.20 -6.81 -7.50
C LEU A 77 3.64 -8.03 -6.73
N ASP A 78 4.53 -8.95 -6.37
CA ASP A 78 4.22 -10.10 -5.52
C ASP A 78 4.55 -9.82 -4.05
N GLU A 79 3.58 -10.06 -3.17
CA GLU A 79 3.76 -10.03 -1.72
C GLU A 79 3.35 -11.38 -1.11
N VAL A 80 4.20 -11.92 -0.23
CA VAL A 80 3.82 -12.99 0.70
C VAL A 80 3.92 -12.47 2.12
N SER A 81 2.88 -12.69 2.91
CA SER A 81 2.83 -12.27 4.31
C SER A 81 2.35 -13.38 5.23
N ALA A 82 2.82 -13.31 6.48
CA ALA A 82 2.40 -14.16 7.57
C ALA A 82 2.16 -13.30 8.80
N TYR A 83 1.05 -13.55 9.49
CA TYR A 83 0.65 -12.78 10.65
C TYR A 83 0.22 -13.66 11.81
N VAL A 84 0.49 -13.16 13.01
CA VAL A 84 0.04 -13.72 14.28
C VAL A 84 -0.58 -12.59 15.08
N GLU A 85 -1.77 -12.83 15.60
CA GLU A 85 -2.53 -11.84 16.36
C GLU A 85 -3.20 -12.50 17.57
N TRP A 86 -3.10 -11.85 18.73
CA TRP A 86 -3.76 -12.23 19.97
C TRP A 86 -4.80 -11.20 20.32
N ARG A 87 -6.06 -11.64 20.45
CA ARG A 87 -7.17 -10.81 20.90
C ARG A 87 -7.67 -11.28 22.26
N GLN A 88 -7.87 -10.34 23.18
CA GLN A 88 -8.32 -10.65 24.52
C GLN A 88 -9.20 -9.55 25.07
N GLU A 89 -10.27 -9.96 25.75
CA GLU A 89 -11.10 -9.06 26.55
C GLU A 89 -10.60 -9.04 28.00
N ILE A 90 -10.24 -7.86 28.50
CA ILE A 90 -9.83 -7.64 29.90
C ILE A 90 -10.81 -6.65 30.55
N GLY A 91 -11.79 -7.19 31.27
CA GLY A 91 -12.87 -6.39 31.86
C GLY A 91 -13.73 -5.77 30.77
N LYS A 92 -13.60 -4.46 30.55
CA LYS A 92 -14.29 -3.75 29.45
C LYS A 92 -13.38 -3.47 28.24
N PHE A 93 -12.09 -3.76 28.34
CA PHE A 93 -11.13 -3.48 27.28
C PHE A 93 -11.07 -4.66 26.30
N ASP A 94 -11.13 -4.36 25.02
CA ASP A 94 -10.83 -5.27 23.91
C ASP A 94 -9.41 -4.94 23.42
N ILE A 95 -8.47 -5.82 23.73
CA ILE A 95 -7.05 -5.66 23.41
C ILE A 95 -6.72 -6.60 22.26
N ASN A 96 -5.95 -6.09 21.31
CA ASN A 96 -5.48 -6.82 20.16
C ASN A 96 -3.99 -6.48 19.95
N VAL A 97 -3.16 -7.51 19.92
CA VAL A 97 -1.72 -7.40 19.71
C VAL A 97 -1.34 -8.35 18.61
N GLY A 98 -0.65 -7.87 17.58
CA GLY A 98 -0.23 -8.70 16.48
C GLY A 98 1.07 -8.25 15.86
N VAL A 99 1.58 -9.11 15.00
CA VAL A 99 2.72 -8.83 14.15
C VAL A 99 2.44 -9.42 12.78
N ASN A 100 2.76 -8.65 11.74
CA ASN A 100 2.77 -9.09 10.36
C ASN A 100 4.20 -9.05 9.84
N ALA A 101 4.62 -10.10 9.14
CA ALA A 101 5.88 -10.14 8.41
C ALA A 101 5.55 -10.36 6.94
N SER A 102 6.05 -9.49 6.07
CA SER A 102 5.85 -9.60 4.62
C SER A 102 7.16 -9.55 3.86
N LYS A 103 7.18 -10.21 2.70
CA LYS A 103 8.28 -10.13 1.72
C LYS A 103 7.71 -9.76 0.36
N TYR A 104 8.36 -8.80 -0.29
CA TYR A 104 8.08 -8.36 -1.65
C TYR A 104 9.13 -8.92 -2.61
N ASP A 105 8.71 -9.48 -3.73
CA ASP A 105 9.66 -10.03 -4.72
C ASP A 105 10.31 -8.93 -5.58
N TYR A 106 9.56 -7.86 -5.88
CA TYR A 106 10.02 -6.77 -6.77
C TYR A 106 11.26 -6.03 -6.28
N ASN A 107 11.40 -5.81 -4.97
CA ASN A 107 12.52 -5.06 -4.38
C ASN A 107 13.31 -5.87 -3.33
N ASP A 108 13.01 -7.17 -3.19
CA ASP A 108 13.55 -8.07 -2.16
C ASP A 108 13.39 -7.54 -0.72
N GLU A 109 12.49 -6.58 -0.50
CA GLU A 109 12.29 -5.98 0.81
C GLU A 109 11.50 -6.90 1.72
N SER A 110 11.90 -6.94 2.99
CA SER A 110 11.21 -7.67 4.05
C SER A 110 10.78 -6.70 5.14
N LEU A 111 9.50 -6.73 5.48
CA LEU A 111 8.88 -5.80 6.40
C LEU A 111 8.36 -6.53 7.64
N LEU A 112 8.51 -5.87 8.79
CA LEU A 112 7.98 -6.35 10.07
C LEU A 112 7.12 -5.25 10.70
N GLU A 113 5.85 -5.55 10.86
CA GLU A 113 4.80 -4.62 11.22
C GLU A 113 4.13 -5.05 12.53
N PRO A 114 4.65 -4.60 13.69
CA PRO A 114 3.94 -4.78 14.95
C PRO A 114 2.69 -3.90 14.98
N ARG A 115 1.61 -4.45 15.54
CA ARG A 115 0.30 -3.80 15.65
C ARG A 115 -0.23 -3.97 17.05
N PHE A 116 -0.70 -2.87 17.64
CA PHE A 116 -1.38 -2.87 18.92
C PHE A 116 -2.64 -2.04 18.81
N LYS A 117 -3.75 -2.58 19.29
CA LYS A 117 -5.02 -1.89 19.38
C LYS A 117 -5.67 -2.18 20.72
N ALA A 118 -6.18 -1.12 21.35
CA ALA A 118 -7.00 -1.23 22.54
C ALA A 118 -8.29 -0.47 22.32
N SER A 119 -9.40 -1.07 22.71
CA SER A 119 -10.71 -0.45 22.56
C SER A 119 -11.54 -0.56 23.83
N LEU A 120 -12.29 0.50 24.14
CA LEU A 120 -13.16 0.59 25.29
C LEU A 120 -14.56 1.03 24.86
N PRO A 121 -15.62 0.28 25.15
CA PRO A 121 -16.99 0.75 24.97
C PRO A 121 -17.30 1.83 26.02
N ILE A 122 -17.81 2.96 25.55
CA ILE A 122 -18.32 4.04 26.39
C ILE A 122 -19.85 3.91 26.37
N GLN A 123 -20.45 3.62 27.53
CA GLN A 123 -21.90 3.47 27.67
C GLN A 123 -22.64 4.64 27.05
N ASP A 124 -23.61 4.32 26.18
CA ASP A 124 -24.49 5.25 25.48
C ASP A 124 -23.82 6.28 24.56
N ALA A 125 -22.49 6.21 24.38
CA ALA A 125 -21.71 7.18 23.60
C ALA A 125 -20.79 6.55 22.52
N GLY A 126 -20.65 5.21 22.47
CA GLY A 126 -19.96 4.50 21.40
C GLY A 126 -18.72 3.72 21.86
N LYS A 127 -17.65 3.73 21.06
CA LYS A 127 -16.41 2.97 21.30
C LYS A 127 -15.20 3.87 21.09
N LEU A 128 -14.36 4.01 22.12
CA LEU A 128 -13.06 4.65 22.01
C LEU A 128 -12.03 3.60 21.60
N SER A 129 -11.30 3.82 20.52
CA SER A 129 -10.25 2.91 20.06
C SER A 129 -8.94 3.67 19.86
N VAL A 130 -7.85 3.09 20.36
CA VAL A 130 -6.48 3.58 20.14
C VAL A 130 -5.73 2.47 19.43
N SER A 131 -5.05 2.81 18.33
CA SER A 131 -4.24 1.86 17.57
C SER A 131 -2.87 2.48 17.31
N VAL A 132 -1.82 1.69 17.49
CA VAL A 132 -0.44 2.05 17.16
C VAL A 132 0.18 0.89 16.41
N GLY A 133 0.87 1.20 15.33
CA GLY A 133 1.56 0.19 14.53
C GLY A 133 2.47 0.84 13.52
N ARG A 134 3.38 0.03 12.98
CA ARG A 134 4.16 0.39 11.81
C ARG A 134 3.44 -0.19 10.60
N HIS A 135 3.16 0.64 9.61
CA HIS A 135 2.67 0.20 8.32
C HIS A 135 3.56 0.78 7.24
N HIS A 136 3.93 -0.05 6.28
CA HIS A 136 4.66 0.38 5.10
C HIS A 136 3.75 0.23 3.87
N GLN A 137 3.69 1.26 3.04
CA GLN A 137 3.11 1.18 1.71
C GLN A 137 4.28 1.06 0.74
N GLY A 138 4.34 -0.08 0.04
CA GLY A 138 5.18 -0.29 -1.13
C GLY A 138 4.52 0.28 -2.37
#